data_AF-A0A2M6GJL4-F1
#
_entry.id   AF-A0A2M6GJL4-F1
#
_cell.length_a   1.000
_cell.length_b   1.000
_cell.length_c   1.000
_cell.angle_alpha   90.00
_cell.angle_beta   90.00
_cell.angle_gamma   90.00
#
_symmetry.space_group_name_H-M   'P 1'
#
loop_
_entity.id
_entity.type
_entity.pdbx_description
1 polymer ?
#
loop_
_entity_poly.entity_id
_entity_poly.type
_entity_poly.pdbx_seq_one_letter_code
_entity_poly.pdbx_strand_id
1 'polypeptide(L)'
;MLKNYLKIAWRNLMRHPLYSLINIGGLAVGLAVCMLMMVYVAHERSFDRFHTDAGRIFAVHARLNIGGNPIQFPTLSFTTGPAVQ
;
A
#
# COMPACT_ATOMS: atom_id res chain seq x y z
N MET A 1 -17.20 -35.32 16.91
CA MET A 1 -18.17 -34.23 16.66
C MET A 1 -17.80 -33.37 15.45
N LEU A 2 -16.64 -32.68 15.43
CA LEU A 2 -16.23 -31.77 14.33
C LEU A 2 -16.26 -32.41 12.92
N LYS A 3 -15.85 -33.68 12.80
CA LYS A 3 -15.92 -34.46 11.56
C LYS A 3 -17.34 -34.57 10.98
N ASN A 4 -18.36 -34.63 11.84
CA ASN A 4 -19.75 -34.72 11.39
C ASN A 4 -20.24 -33.38 10.83
N TYR A 5 -19.91 -32.27 11.48
CA TYR A 5 -20.22 -30.92 10.99
C TYR A 5 -19.54 -30.62 9.66
N LEU A 6 -18.25 -30.96 9.50
CA LEU A 6 -17.53 -30.85 8.23
C LEU A 6 -18.18 -31.69 7.12
N LYS A 7 -18.60 -32.92 7.43
CA LYS A 7 -19.28 -33.80 6.47
C LYS A 7 -20.65 -33.24 6.04
N ILE A 8 -21.40 -32.65 6.96
CA ILE A 8 -22.70 -32.03 6.68
C ILE A 8 -22.51 -30.76 5.84
N ALA A 9 -21.55 -29.90 6.20
CA ALA A 9 -21.25 -28.68 5.46
C ALA A 9 -20.83 -28.97 4.01
N TRP A 10 -19.94 -29.95 3.82
CA TRP A 10 -19.51 -30.39 2.48
C TRP A 10 -20.69 -30.91 1.65
N ARG A 11 -21.54 -31.74 2.25
CA ARG A 11 -22.73 -32.27 1.57
C ARG A 11 -23.74 -31.19 1.21
N ASN A 12 -23.85 -30.14 2.04
CA ASN A 12 -24.73 -29.01 1.78
C ASN A 12 -24.19 -28.11 0.66
N LEU A 13 -22.87 -27.90 0.61
CA LEU A 13 -22.18 -27.18 -0.47
C LEU A 13 -22.41 -27.83 -1.84
N MET A 14 -22.30 -29.17 -1.90
CA MET A 14 -22.51 -29.93 -3.14
C MET A 14 -23.97 -29.97 -3.60
N ARG A 15 -24.94 -29.73 -2.71
CA ARG A 15 -26.37 -29.79 -3.02
C ARG A 15 -26.86 -28.59 -3.84
N HIS A 16 -26.24 -27.42 -3.64
CA HIS A 16 -26.51 -26.20 -4.40
C HIS A 16 -25.18 -25.59 -4.89
N PRO A 17 -24.57 -26.16 -5.95
CA PRO A 17 -23.22 -25.81 -6.35
C PRO A 17 -23.12 -24.39 -6.90
N LEU A 18 -24.09 -23.92 -7.68
CA LEU A 18 -24.06 -22.57 -8.27
C LEU A 18 -24.14 -21.48 -7.19
N TYR A 19 -25.08 -21.63 -6.24
CA TYR A 19 -25.25 -20.66 -5.15
C TYR A 19 -24.03 -20.65 -4.21
N SER A 20 -23.51 -21.82 -3.86
CA SER A 20 -22.31 -21.94 -3.03
C SER A 20 -21.08 -21.37 -3.73
N LEU A 21 -20.93 -21.59 -5.04
CA LEU A 21 -19.80 -21.08 -5.82
C LEU A 21 -19.80 -19.54 -5.87
N ILE A 22 -20.96 -18.91 -6.10
CA ILE A 22 -21.05 -17.45 -6.14
C ILE A 22 -20.74 -16.85 -4.78
N ASN A 23 -21.31 -17.41 -3.70
CA ASN A 23 -21.16 -16.84 -2.36
C ASN A 23 -19.73 -17.02 -1.82
N ILE A 24 -19.17 -18.24 -1.94
CA ILE A 24 -17.81 -18.54 -1.48
C ILE A 24 -16.78 -17.92 -2.41
N GLY A 25 -16.99 -17.98 -3.71
CA GLY A 25 -16.11 -17.38 -4.71
C GLY A 25 -16.05 -15.86 -4.57
N GLY A 26 -17.19 -15.20 -4.42
CA GLY A 26 -17.25 -13.76 -4.16
C GLY A 26 -16.51 -13.36 -2.88
N LEU A 27 -16.73 -14.10 -1.79
CA LEU A 27 -16.03 -13.87 -0.51
C LEU A 27 -14.52 -14.09 -0.65
N ALA A 28 -14.11 -15.17 -1.32
CA ALA A 28 -12.71 -15.51 -1.53
C ALA A 28 -11.99 -14.46 -2.39
N VAL A 29 -12.62 -14.00 -3.47
CA VAL A 29 -12.07 -12.95 -4.35
C VAL A 29 -11.97 -11.63 -3.61
N GLY A 30 -13.00 -11.25 -2.82
CA GLY A 30 -12.95 -10.03 -2.00
C GLY A 30 -11.81 -10.04 -0.99
N LEU A 31 -11.62 -11.17 -0.30
CA LEU A 31 -10.49 -11.35 0.62
C LEU A 31 -9.14 -11.31 -0.11
N ALA A 32 -9.02 -11.97 -1.27
CA ALA A 32 -7.81 -11.98 -2.06
C ALA A 32 -7.41 -10.55 -2.50
N VAL A 33 -8.37 -9.77 -3.01
CA VAL A 33 -8.13 -8.38 -3.43
C VAL A 33 -7.73 -7.51 -2.25
N CYS A 34 -8.43 -7.63 -1.11
CA CYS A 34 -8.11 -6.89 0.11
C CYS A 34 -6.67 -7.19 0.59
N MET A 35 -6.29 -8.47 0.59
CA MET A 35 -4.95 -8.90 0.99
C MET A 35 -3.87 -8.40 0.03
N LEU A 36 -4.13 -8.45 -1.28
CA LEU A 36 -3.22 -7.96 -2.31
C LEU A 36 -3.03 -6.44 -2.18
N MET A 37 -4.10 -5.70 -1.92
CA MET A 37 -4.05 -4.25 -1.70
C MET A 37 -3.27 -3.89 -0.42
N MET A 38 -3.42 -4.66 0.66
CA MET A 38 -2.64 -4.48 1.88
C MET A 38 -1.15 -4.70 1.65
N VAL A 39 -0.77 -5.73 0.90
CA VAL A 39 0.62 -5.99 0.51
C VAL A 39 1.16 -4.87 -0.37
N TYR A 40 0.37 -4.37 -1.32
CA TYR A 40 0.76 -3.25 -2.18
C TYR A 40 1.07 -1.99 -1.36
N VAL A 41 0.19 -1.62 -0.44
CA VAL A 41 0.38 -0.45 0.43
C VAL A 41 1.60 -0.65 1.34
N ALA A 42 1.80 -1.85 1.89
CA ALA A 42 2.97 -2.17 2.68
C ALA A 42 4.26 -2.04 1.86
N HIS A 43 4.24 -2.47 0.60
CA HIS A 43 5.36 -2.33 -0.32
C HIS A 43 5.68 -0.86 -0.63
N GLU A 44 4.69 -0.04 -0.97
CA GLU A 44 4.90 1.40 -1.21
C GLU A 44 5.45 2.11 0.04
N ARG A 45 4.88 1.83 1.21
CA ARG A 45 5.38 2.39 2.48
C ARG A 45 6.79 1.93 2.84
N SER A 46 7.20 0.75 2.37
CA SER A 46 8.54 0.21 2.59
C SER A 46 9.58 0.83 1.65
N PHE A 47 9.18 1.28 0.46
CA PHE A 47 10.09 1.87 -0.52
C PHE A 47 10.76 3.15 0.01
N ASP A 48 9.99 4.02 0.68
CA ASP A 48 10.50 5.25 1.31
C ASP A 48 11.34 5.02 2.59
N ARG A 49 11.35 3.80 3.12
CA ARG A 49 12.02 3.45 4.39
C ARG A 49 13.28 2.60 4.22
N PHE A 50 13.80 2.47 3.00
CA PHE A 50 15.03 1.71 2.74
C PHE A 50 16.29 2.34 3.36
N HIS A 51 16.24 3.64 3.71
CA HIS A 51 17.34 4.35 4.33
C HIS A 51 17.22 4.33 5.86
N THR A 52 18.29 3.93 6.55
CA THR A 52 18.40 3.82 8.02
C THR A 52 17.99 5.11 8.76
N ASP A 53 18.15 6.28 8.13
CA ASP A 53 17.80 7.60 8.66
C ASP A 53 16.73 8.32 7.81
N ALA A 54 15.75 7.60 7.25
CA ALA A 54 14.73 8.17 6.36
C ALA A 54 14.00 9.41 6.95
N GLY A 55 13.85 9.50 8.28
CA GLY A 55 13.26 10.66 8.95
C GLY A 55 14.13 11.93 8.97
N ARG A 56 15.38 11.84 8.49
CA ARG A 56 16.34 12.95 8.39
C ARG A 56 16.66 13.34 6.94
N ILE A 57 16.01 12.69 5.97
CA ILE A 57 16.18 13.00 4.54
C ILE A 57 15.17 14.08 4.17
N PHE A 58 15.66 15.28 3.90
CA PHE A 58 14.85 16.42 3.48
C PHE A 58 15.26 16.89 2.09
N ALA A 59 14.29 17.22 1.24
CA ALA A 59 14.55 17.90 -0.02
C ALA A 59 14.65 19.41 0.20
N VAL A 60 15.78 20.00 -0.15
CA VAL A 60 16.01 21.45 -0.03
C VAL A 60 15.58 22.12 -1.33
N HIS A 61 14.70 23.12 -1.23
CA HIS A 61 14.20 23.90 -2.37
C HIS A 61 14.57 25.37 -2.20
N ALA A 62 15.03 26.03 -3.26
CA ALA A 62 15.22 27.47 -3.24
C ALA A 62 14.02 28.19 -3.83
N ARG A 63 13.55 29.23 -3.13
CA ARG A 63 12.52 30.13 -3.62
C ARG A 63 13.14 31.50 -3.85
N LEU A 64 13.20 31.92 -5.11
CA LEU A 64 13.71 33.23 -5.50
C LEU A 64 12.53 34.11 -5.93
N ASN A 65 12.37 35.29 -5.33
CA ASN A 65 11.33 36.23 -5.74
C ASN A 65 11.96 37.28 -6.66
N ILE A 66 11.70 37.18 -7.96
CA ILE A 66 12.15 38.16 -8.95
C ILE A 66 10.93 38.94 -9.42
N GLY A 67 10.88 40.24 -9.11
CA GLY A 67 9.84 41.14 -9.61
C GLY A 67 8.42 40.76 -9.20
N GLY A 68 8.23 40.09 -8.05
CA GLY A 68 6.91 39.66 -7.56
C GLY A 68 6.49 38.26 -8.00
N ASN A 69 7.25 37.61 -8.90
CA ASN A 69 7.00 36.24 -9.31
C ASN A 69 7.93 35.28 -8.54
N PRO A 70 7.39 34.35 -7.72
CA PRO A 70 8.20 33.36 -7.04
C PRO A 70 8.64 32.28 -8.04
N ILE A 71 9.94 32.23 -8.33
CA ILE A 71 10.57 31.15 -9.06
C ILE A 71 11.03 30.10 -8.04
N GLN A 72 10.52 28.88 -8.17
CA GLN A 72 10.90 27.75 -7.34
C GLN A 72 11.94 26.91 -8.09
N PHE A 73 13.09 26.67 -7.44
CA PHE A 73 14.11 25.76 -7.93
C PHE A 73 13.99 24.44 -7.15
N PRO A 74 13.51 23.36 -7.80
CA PRO A 74 13.23 22.09 -7.14
C PRO A 74 14.50 21.33 -6.75
N THR A 75 15.67 21.73 -7.25
CA THR A 75 16.96 21.10 -6.98
C THR A 75 18.00 22.14 -6.60
N LEU A 76 18.72 21.86 -5.51
CA LEU A 76 19.89 22.60 -5.09
C LEU A 76 21.11 21.68 -5.11
N SER A 77 22.28 22.24 -5.36
CA SER A 77 23.53 21.47 -5.42
C SER A 77 23.81 20.80 -4.08
N PHE A 78 24.29 19.56 -4.07
CA PHE A 78 24.57 18.79 -2.85
C PHE A 78 25.48 19.53 -1.85
N THR A 79 26.31 20.45 -2.33
CA THR A 79 27.19 21.31 -1.52
C THR A 79 26.46 22.36 -0.68
N THR A 80 25.18 22.64 -0.96
CA THR A 80 24.35 23.58 -0.19
C THR A 80 23.65 22.94 1.00
N GLY A 81 23.61 21.60 1.08
CA GLY A 81 22.99 20.87 2.20
C GLY A 81 23.50 21.28 3.60
N PRO A 82 24.82 21.40 3.85
CA PRO A 82 25.36 21.80 5.15
C PRO A 82 25.03 23.25 5.55
N ALA A 83 24.68 24.10 4.59
CA ALA A 83 24.38 25.51 4.84
C ALA A 83 22.92 25.74 5.29
N VAL A 84 22.05 24.72 5.17
CA VAL A 84 20.61 24.80 5.47
C VAL A 84 20.23 23.93 6.69
N GLN A 85 21.18 23.17 7.24
CA GLN A 85 20.99 22.32 8.42
C GLN A 85 21.09 23.11 9.73
#